data_AF-A0A815VI45-F1
#
_entry.id   AF-A0A815VI45-F1
#
_cell.length_a   1.000
_cell.length_b   1.000
_cell.length_c   1.000
_cell.angle_alpha   90.00
_cell.angle_beta   90.00
_cell.angle_gamma   90.00
#
_symmetry.space_group_name_H-M   'P 1'
#
loop_
_entity.id
_entity.type
_entity.pdbx_description
1 polymer ?
#
loop_
_entity_poly.entity_id
_entity_poly.type
_entity_poly.pdbx_seq_one_letter_code
_entity_poly.pdbx_strand_id
1 'polypeptide(L)'
;MWQTGNITHFVDPILIDDQIIWFDFSAWIGGYSDQKDYAQVSLMFFDRTNQTVGDTTILGPVLDTDRNYITSLLFRQANGLVPVGTRFFKVLVTLTRIAGGNNNGDVDNIVLIFHE
;
A
#
# COMPACT_ATOMS: atom_id res chain seq x y z
N MET A 1 -0.93 -2.99 -10.72
CA MET A 1 -2.17 -2.18 -10.87
C MET A 1 -2.09 -0.97 -9.94
N TRP A 2 -2.78 0.13 -10.21
CA TRP A 2 -2.84 1.25 -9.27
C TRP A 2 -4.21 1.91 -9.23
N GLN A 3 -4.49 2.59 -8.14
CA GLN A 3 -5.65 3.48 -7.97
C GLN A 3 -5.18 4.80 -7.37
N THR A 4 -5.68 5.91 -7.91
CA THR A 4 -5.51 7.24 -7.32
C THR A 4 -6.84 7.69 -6.72
N GLY A 5 -6.81 8.27 -5.52
CA GLY A 5 -7.97 8.88 -4.87
C GLY A 5 -7.71 10.35 -4.55
N ASN A 6 -8.77 11.17 -4.65
CA ASN A 6 -8.78 12.51 -4.07
C ASN A 6 -9.15 12.38 -2.59
N ILE A 7 -8.22 12.66 -1.68
CA ILE A 7 -8.46 12.51 -0.24
C ILE A 7 -9.50 13.51 0.27
N THR A 8 -9.61 14.67 -0.40
CA THR A 8 -10.51 15.76 0.02
C THR A 8 -11.98 15.43 -0.19
N HIS A 9 -12.31 14.29 -0.81
CA HIS A 9 -13.67 13.77 -0.88
C HIS A 9 -14.08 13.03 0.40
N PHE A 10 -13.11 12.70 1.28
CA PHE A 10 -13.32 11.91 2.49
C PHE A 10 -12.98 12.69 3.76
N VAL A 11 -12.05 13.63 3.68
CA VAL A 11 -11.48 14.35 4.82
C VAL A 11 -11.38 15.84 4.51
N ASP A 12 -11.67 16.70 5.48
CA ASP A 12 -11.45 18.15 5.33
C ASP A 12 -9.95 18.46 5.21
N PRO A 13 -9.50 19.18 4.16
CA PRO A 13 -8.11 19.58 3.99
C PRO A 13 -7.48 20.27 5.21
N ILE A 14 -8.25 21.02 6.00
CA ILE A 14 -7.66 21.70 7.17
C ILE A 14 -7.19 20.70 8.23
N LEU A 15 -7.92 19.59 8.42
CA LEU A 15 -7.56 18.55 9.39
C LEU A 15 -6.30 17.78 8.96
N ILE A 16 -6.10 17.64 7.64
CA ILE A 16 -4.86 17.09 7.08
C ILE A 16 -3.69 18.04 7.34
N ASP A 17 -3.89 19.33 7.06
CA ASP A 17 -2.83 20.33 7.16
C ASP A 17 -2.45 20.62 8.63
N ASP A 18 -3.39 20.48 9.56
CA ASP A 18 -3.18 20.56 11.01
C ASP A 18 -2.63 19.26 11.64
N GLN A 19 -2.32 18.25 10.82
CA GLN A 19 -1.81 16.93 11.24
C GLN A 19 -2.71 16.19 12.23
N ILE A 20 -4.02 16.29 12.06
CA ILE A 20 -5.01 15.58 12.89
C ILE A 20 -5.29 14.19 12.31
N ILE A 21 -5.18 14.04 10.99
CA ILE A 21 -5.67 12.85 10.29
C ILE A 21 -4.60 11.76 10.23
N TRP A 22 -4.97 10.60 10.74
CA TRP A 22 -4.23 9.34 10.65
C TRP A 22 -4.71 8.50 9.47
N PHE A 23 -3.83 7.62 9.00
CA PHE A 23 -4.19 6.54 8.09
C PHE A 23 -3.85 5.19 8.71
N ASP A 24 -4.73 4.22 8.47
CA ASP A 24 -4.45 2.79 8.63
C ASP A 24 -4.43 2.16 7.23
N PHE A 25 -3.35 1.46 6.91
CA PHE A 25 -3.15 0.82 5.62
C PHE A 25 -2.83 -0.66 5.81
N SER A 26 -3.61 -1.53 5.17
CA SER A 26 -3.42 -2.97 5.29
C SER A 26 -3.71 -3.72 3.99
N ALA A 27 -3.16 -4.93 3.89
CA ALA A 27 -3.42 -5.86 2.80
C ALA A 27 -3.06 -7.29 3.23
N TRP A 28 -3.64 -8.26 2.54
CA TRP A 28 -3.20 -9.65 2.57
C TRP A 28 -2.30 -9.90 1.35
N ILE A 29 -1.03 -10.21 1.58
CA ILE A 29 0.00 -10.28 0.53
C ILE A 29 0.67 -11.65 0.59
N GLY A 30 0.91 -12.27 -0.55
CA GLY A 30 1.58 -13.56 -0.59
C GLY A 30 1.90 -14.05 -1.99
N GLY A 31 1.74 -15.37 -2.17
CA GLY A 31 2.03 -16.05 -3.42
C GLY A 31 1.90 -17.56 -3.30
N TYR A 32 2.42 -18.26 -4.30
CA TYR A 32 2.25 -19.71 -4.49
C TYR A 32 3.50 -20.53 -4.11
N SER A 33 3.32 -21.60 -3.32
CA SER A 33 4.37 -22.59 -2.98
C SER A 33 5.70 -21.93 -2.56
N ASP A 34 6.82 -22.49 -2.99
CA ASP A 34 8.20 -22.02 -2.88
C ASP A 34 8.61 -21.09 -4.04
N GLN A 35 7.67 -20.57 -4.83
CA GLN A 35 8.01 -19.64 -5.90
C GLN A 35 8.45 -18.29 -5.34
N LYS A 36 9.58 -17.80 -5.85
CA LYS A 36 10.25 -16.58 -5.37
C LYS A 36 9.66 -15.28 -5.92
N ASP A 37 8.65 -15.37 -6.78
CA ASP A 37 7.86 -14.21 -7.15
C ASP A 37 7.27 -13.59 -5.88
N TYR A 38 7.16 -12.27 -5.86
CA TYR A 38 6.67 -11.56 -4.68
C TYR A 38 5.77 -10.40 -5.05
N ALA A 39 4.97 -10.00 -4.08
CA ALA A 39 4.06 -8.88 -4.18
C ALA A 39 4.35 -7.85 -3.08
N GLN A 40 4.06 -6.60 -3.38
CA GLN A 40 4.01 -5.51 -2.40
C GLN A 40 2.90 -4.51 -2.77
N VAL A 41 2.43 -3.77 -1.77
CA VAL A 41 1.49 -2.66 -1.96
C VAL A 41 2.07 -1.38 -1.37
N SER A 42 2.11 -0.32 -2.17
CA SER A 42 2.65 0.98 -1.77
C SER A 42 1.55 2.05 -1.71
N LEU A 43 1.59 2.88 -0.67
CA LEU A 43 0.77 4.07 -0.49
C LEU A 43 1.67 5.31 -0.62
N MET A 44 1.32 6.18 -1.55
CA MET A 44 1.99 7.47 -1.79
C MET A 44 0.99 8.61 -1.65
N PHE A 45 1.42 9.72 -1.07
CA PHE A 45 0.64 10.93 -0.96
C PHE A 45 1.17 12.03 -1.88
N PHE A 46 0.27 12.87 -2.38
CA PHE A 46 0.58 13.94 -3.32
C PHE A 46 -0.15 15.23 -2.94
N ASP A 47 0.49 16.36 -3.20
CA ASP A 47 -0.10 17.67 -3.03
C ASP A 47 -1.04 18.07 -4.20
N ARG A 48 -1.59 19.28 -4.14
CA ARG A 48 -2.48 19.83 -5.19
C ARG A 48 -1.82 19.99 -6.57
N THR A 49 -0.49 20.00 -6.63
CA THR A 49 0.30 20.11 -7.86
C THR A 49 0.81 18.74 -8.35
N ASN A 50 0.35 17.65 -7.72
CA ASN A 50 0.74 16.28 -8.00
C ASN A 50 2.23 15.99 -7.71
N GLN A 51 2.84 16.74 -6.79
CA GLN A 51 4.15 16.42 -6.22
C GLN A 51 3.99 15.48 -5.03
N THR A 52 4.87 14.49 -4.90
CA THR A 52 4.85 13.57 -3.77
C THR A 52 5.18 14.31 -2.47
N VAL A 53 4.42 14.03 -1.42
CA VAL A 53 4.63 14.58 -0.08
C VAL A 53 4.76 13.44 0.94
N GLY A 54 5.67 13.62 1.89
CA GLY A 54 6.02 12.58 2.86
C GLY A 54 6.67 11.34 2.25
N ASP A 55 6.88 10.33 3.08
CA ASP A 55 7.48 9.07 2.67
C ASP A 55 6.42 8.11 2.09
N THR A 56 6.87 7.25 1.17
CA THR A 56 6.03 6.17 0.66
C THR A 56 5.91 5.07 1.71
N THR A 57 4.68 4.72 2.10
CA THR A 57 4.42 3.58 2.97
C THR A 57 4.33 2.31 2.14
N ILE A 58 5.04 1.25 2.53
CA ILE A 58 5.11 -0.01 1.77
C ILE A 58 4.70 -1.17 2.68
N LEU A 59 3.77 -2.00 2.19
CA LEU A 59 3.44 -3.29 2.76
C LEU A 59 4.11 -4.38 1.93
N GLY A 60 5.01 -5.14 2.55
CA GLY A 60 5.82 -6.16 1.88
C GLY A 60 7.23 -5.67 1.51
N PRO A 61 7.95 -6.38 0.61
CA PRO A 61 7.48 -7.54 -0.13
C PRO A 61 7.17 -8.73 0.78
N VAL A 62 6.27 -9.61 0.36
CA VAL A 62 6.11 -10.93 0.98
C VAL A 62 6.81 -11.96 0.09
N LEU A 63 7.86 -12.56 0.63
CA LEU A 63 8.68 -13.57 -0.04
C LEU A 63 8.16 -14.99 0.23
N ASP A 64 8.68 -15.97 -0.50
CA ASP A 64 8.48 -17.40 -0.24
C ASP A 64 8.91 -17.81 1.17
N THR A 65 10.02 -17.25 1.66
CA THR A 65 10.53 -17.49 3.01
C THR A 65 9.58 -16.98 4.09
N ASP A 66 8.94 -15.83 3.89
CA ASP A 66 7.95 -15.29 4.84
C ASP A 66 6.73 -16.21 4.97
N ARG A 67 6.39 -16.87 3.87
CA ARG A 67 5.28 -17.83 3.76
C ARG A 67 5.66 -19.24 4.21
N ASN A 68 6.90 -19.48 4.65
CA ASN A 68 7.43 -20.82 4.93
C ASN A 68 7.27 -21.80 3.74
N TYR A 69 7.48 -21.30 2.51
CA TYR A 69 7.43 -22.09 1.28
C TYR A 69 6.07 -22.74 0.96
N ILE A 70 4.97 -22.21 1.49
CA ILE A 70 3.61 -22.67 1.17
C ILE A 70 2.78 -21.56 0.52
N THR A 71 1.73 -21.95 -0.21
CA THR A 71 0.73 -20.99 -0.72
C THR A 71 -0.03 -20.39 0.44
N SER A 72 0.13 -19.08 0.65
CA SER A 72 -0.55 -18.37 1.73
C SER A 72 -0.53 -16.87 1.47
N LEU A 73 -1.54 -16.17 1.97
CA LEU A 73 -1.50 -14.73 2.14
C LEU A 73 -1.18 -14.40 3.60
N LEU A 74 -0.28 -13.43 3.80
CA LEU A 74 0.09 -12.93 5.11
C LEU A 74 -0.42 -11.50 5.27
N PHE A 75 -1.08 -11.23 6.39
CA PHE A 75 -1.53 -9.89 6.71
C PHE A 75 -0.33 -8.96 6.92
N ARG A 76 -0.38 -7.78 6.31
CA ARG A 76 0.56 -6.69 6.49
C ARG A 76 -0.23 -5.43 6.76
N GLN A 77 0.28 -4.60 7.67
CA GLN A 77 -0.32 -3.32 8.01
C GLN A 77 0.74 -2.30 8.38
N ALA A 78 0.39 -1.03 8.18
CA ALA A 78 1.14 0.13 8.59
C ALA A 78 0.15 1.25 8.92
N ASN A 79 0.55 2.18 9.77
CA ASN A 79 -0.22 3.37 10.07
C ASN A 79 0.70 4.58 10.20
N GLY A 80 0.11 5.76 10.18
CA GLY A 80 0.84 7.01 10.37
C GLY A 80 -0.06 8.22 10.20
N LEU A 81 0.52 9.40 10.39
CA LEU A 81 -0.15 10.65 10.05
C LEU A 81 -0.14 10.86 8.54
N VAL A 82 -1.24 11.38 8.00
CA VAL A 82 -1.28 11.86 6.63
C VAL A 82 -0.35 13.09 6.53
N PRO A 83 0.60 13.13 5.56
CA PRO A 83 1.50 14.27 5.43
C PRO A 83 0.76 15.58 5.17
N VAL A 84 1.25 16.67 5.77
CA VAL A 84 0.74 18.04 5.54
C VAL A 84 0.71 18.35 4.04
N GLY A 85 -0.36 19.00 3.57
CA GLY A 85 -0.51 19.38 2.17
C GLY A 85 -1.01 18.26 1.25
N THR A 86 -1.26 17.05 1.77
CA THR A 86 -1.83 15.95 0.97
C THR A 86 -3.20 16.33 0.41
N ARG A 87 -3.40 16.09 -0.89
CA ARG A 87 -4.68 16.24 -1.60
C ARG A 87 -5.06 15.01 -2.41
N PHE A 88 -4.07 14.21 -2.82
CA PHE A 88 -4.31 12.94 -3.48
C PHE A 88 -3.48 11.83 -2.82
N PHE A 89 -3.95 10.60 -2.97
CA PHE A 89 -3.17 9.42 -2.63
C PHE A 89 -3.17 8.44 -3.80
N LYS A 90 -2.14 7.60 -3.87
CA LYS A 90 -2.07 6.49 -4.81
C LYS A 90 -1.74 5.21 -4.07
N VAL A 91 -2.55 4.19 -4.30
CA VAL A 91 -2.27 2.80 -3.91
C VAL A 91 -1.76 2.08 -5.16
N LEU A 92 -0.56 1.51 -5.07
CA LEU A 92 0.11 0.80 -6.15
C LEU A 92 0.40 -0.64 -5.71
N VAL A 93 -0.11 -1.61 -6.46
CA VAL A 93 0.28 -3.02 -6.33
C VAL A 93 1.37 -3.32 -7.36
N THR A 94 2.49 -3.82 -6.85
CA THR A 94 3.62 -4.29 -7.66
C THR A 94 3.79 -5.79 -7.45
N LEU A 95 3.71 -6.54 -8.55
CA LEU A 95 4.02 -7.96 -8.60
C LEU A 95 5.34 -8.12 -9.35
N THR A 96 6.32 -8.79 -8.75
CA THR A 96 7.64 -8.98 -9.33
C THR A 96 7.89 -10.45 -9.61
N ARG A 97 8.15 -10.76 -10.89
CA ARG A 97 8.51 -12.09 -11.34
C ARG A 97 10.02 -12.29 -11.22
N ILE A 98 10.45 -13.37 -10.58
CA ILE A 98 11.87 -13.73 -10.46
C ILE A 98 12.28 -14.74 -11.52
N ALA A 99 11.47 -15.76 -11.78
CA ALA A 99 11.80 -16.84 -12.71
C ALA A 99 10.54 -17.46 -13.34
N GLY A 100 10.69 -18.35 -14.33
CA GLY A 100 9.56 -19.01 -14.99
C GLY A 100 8.73 -18.10 -15.89
N GLY A 101 7.59 -18.60 -16.40
CA GLY A 101 6.74 -17.89 -17.36
C GLY A 101 5.58 -17.08 -16.75
N ASN A 102 5.20 -17.39 -15.51
CA ASN A 102 4.09 -16.75 -14.79
C ASN A 102 4.63 -15.87 -13.65
N ASN A 103 3.81 -14.95 -13.17
CA ASN A 103 4.05 -14.24 -11.91
C ASN A 103 3.00 -14.71 -10.91
N ASN A 104 3.42 -15.30 -9.80
CA ASN A 104 2.53 -15.84 -8.78
C ASN A 104 2.60 -15.07 -7.46
N GLY A 105 2.85 -13.75 -7.52
CA GLY A 105 2.60 -12.85 -6.40
C GLY A 105 1.11 -12.54 -6.28
N ASP A 106 0.56 -12.67 -5.09
CA ASP A 106 -0.87 -12.51 -4.81
C ASP A 106 -1.12 -11.36 -3.81
N VAL A 107 -2.19 -10.60 -4.03
CA VAL A 107 -2.64 -9.54 -3.13
C VAL A 107 -4.16 -9.55 -3.06
N ASP A 108 -4.70 -9.49 -1.85
CA ASP A 108 -6.14 -9.40 -1.60
C ASP A 108 -6.45 -8.43 -0.45
N ASN A 109 -7.71 -8.00 -0.37
CA ASN A 109 -8.26 -7.20 0.72
C ASN A 109 -7.39 -6.00 1.11
N ILE A 110 -7.01 -5.18 0.12
CA ILE A 110 -6.31 -3.91 0.35
C ILE A 110 -7.29 -2.92 0.98
N VAL A 111 -6.95 -2.40 2.16
CA VAL A 111 -7.77 -1.46 2.93
C VAL A 111 -6.95 -0.23 3.27
N LEU A 112 -7.51 0.94 3.01
CA LEU A 112 -7.00 2.24 3.45
C LEU A 112 -8.12 2.98 4.16
N ILE A 113 -7.90 3.34 5.42
CA ILE A 113 -8.84 4.08 6.26
C ILE A 113 -8.17 5.39 6.66
N PHE A 114 -8.94 6.49 6.64
CA PHE A 114 -8.53 7.77 7.23
C PHE A 114 -9.41 8.05 8.45
N HIS A 115 -8.82 8.49 9.54
CA HIS A 115 -9.53 8.80 10.78
C HIS A 115 -8.82 9.92 11.57
N GLU A 116 -9.54 10.53 12.50
CA GLU A 116 -8.98 11.45 13.52
C GLU A 116 -8.35 10.68 14.68
#